data_AF-A0A2G8SR15-F1
#
_entry.id   AF-A0A2G8SR15-F1
#
_cell.length_a   1.000
_cell.length_b   1.000
_cell.length_c   1.000
_cell.angle_alpha   90.00
_cell.angle_beta   90.00
_cell.angle_gamma   90.00
#
_symmetry.space_group_name_H-M   'P 1'
#
loop_
_entity.id
_entity.type
_entity.pdbx_description
1 polymer ?
#
loop_
_entity_poly.entity_id
_entity_poly.type
_entity_poly.pdbx_seq_one_letter_code
_entity_poly.pdbx_strand_id
1 'polypeptide(L)'
;MIYSVLIAFSFFLLAASVSAQSPVWGQCGGVGWDGSTTCAAGSVCTALNEYYSQCIPGSGVTSPVPSNSPTPTTTVTDPVPPSTTSTGATPTGSQIRAVEAPVYHFYLQNNGATSALRDSLSLVGAGPWAAWDTVLGPEASSGYFAIGSAISLSGAEGSTLYLNLNSSAATSYKPLTLDAVATTTDWGLEGDTIITTDPRQLNFLACATSDASFFDVYLQTGNDTLSDGSCSLATLHLPCLC
;
A
#
# COMPACT_ATOMS: atom_id res chain seq x y z
N MET A 1 28.16 8.46 76.54
CA MET A 1 26.79 9.01 76.44
C MET A 1 26.79 9.99 75.26
N ILE A 2 26.72 9.48 74.03
CA ILE A 2 25.52 9.44 73.14
C ILE A 2 24.96 10.87 72.90
N TYR A 3 24.79 11.46 71.71
CA TYR A 3 24.47 10.98 70.35
C TYR A 3 25.07 11.92 69.28
N SER A 4 25.61 11.34 68.21
CA SER A 4 25.90 12.03 66.94
C SER A 4 24.60 12.37 66.21
N VAL A 5 24.40 13.65 65.88
CA VAL A 5 23.29 14.11 65.03
C VAL A 5 23.83 14.28 63.60
N LEU A 6 23.62 13.28 62.76
CA LEU A 6 23.82 13.37 61.31
C LEU A 6 22.46 13.66 60.67
N ILE A 7 22.27 14.92 60.25
CA ILE A 7 21.14 15.34 59.41
C ILE A 7 21.45 14.88 57.99
N ALA A 8 20.82 13.81 57.54
CA ALA A 8 20.87 13.36 56.16
C ALA A 8 19.96 14.25 55.30
N PHE A 9 20.55 15.22 54.59
CA PHE A 9 19.85 15.94 53.52
C PHE A 9 19.63 14.99 52.35
N SER A 10 18.40 14.52 52.19
CA SER A 10 17.96 13.77 51.01
C SER A 10 17.95 14.68 49.80
N PHE A 11 18.91 14.51 48.90
CA PHE A 11 18.92 15.10 47.56
C PHE A 11 17.88 14.37 46.71
N PHE A 12 16.69 14.95 46.56
CA PHE A 12 15.68 14.45 45.64
C PHE A 12 16.10 14.85 44.21
N LEU A 13 16.70 13.91 43.50
CA LEU A 13 17.04 14.04 42.08
C LEU A 13 15.76 14.20 41.26
N LEU A 14 15.54 15.41 40.75
CA LEU A 14 14.51 15.68 39.73
C LEU A 14 15.03 15.13 38.39
N ALA A 15 14.59 13.93 38.02
CA ALA A 15 14.84 13.38 36.70
C ALA A 15 13.96 14.13 35.68
N ALA A 16 14.55 15.06 34.92
CA ALA A 16 13.91 15.61 33.73
C ALA A 16 13.94 14.55 32.63
N SER A 17 12.81 13.89 32.39
CA SER A 17 12.63 12.98 31.25
C SER A 17 12.50 13.80 29.97
N VAL A 18 13.61 14.04 29.28
CA VAL A 18 13.58 14.53 27.88
C VAL A 18 13.06 13.38 27.02
N SER A 19 11.76 13.42 26.76
CA SER A 19 11.14 12.63 25.69
C SER A 19 11.56 13.23 24.36
N ALA A 20 12.67 12.73 23.78
CA ALA A 20 13.14 13.11 22.46
C ALA A 20 12.31 12.46 21.34
N GLN A 21 11.03 12.16 21.58
CA GLN A 21 10.11 11.54 20.63
C GLN A 21 8.93 12.45 20.37
N SER A 22 8.57 12.60 19.09
CA SER A 22 7.36 13.29 18.67
C SER A 22 6.13 12.47 19.05
N PRO A 23 5.09 13.06 19.66
CA PRO A 23 3.91 12.33 20.09
C PRO A 23 3.15 11.73 18.90
N VAL A 24 2.30 10.76 19.16
CA VAL A 24 1.36 10.24 18.15
C VAL A 24 0.53 11.42 17.62
N TRP A 25 0.42 11.50 16.29
CA TRP A 25 -0.13 12.61 15.49
C TRP A 25 0.70 13.90 15.48
N GLY A 26 1.86 13.93 16.12
CA GLY A 26 2.80 15.06 16.12
C GLY A 26 3.70 15.13 14.88
N GLN A 27 4.29 16.29 14.62
CA GLN A 27 5.25 16.47 13.53
C GLN A 27 6.58 15.79 13.86
N CYS A 28 7.10 15.00 12.94
CA CYS A 28 8.33 14.22 13.08
C CYS A 28 9.30 14.42 11.92
N GLY A 29 9.05 15.39 11.05
CA GLY A 29 9.90 15.66 9.91
C GLY A 29 9.34 16.73 8.98
N GLY A 30 10.12 17.06 7.96
CA GLY A 30 9.82 18.10 6.98
C GLY A 30 10.99 19.05 6.79
N VAL A 31 11.08 19.68 5.62
CA VAL A 31 12.06 20.72 5.32
C VAL A 31 11.92 21.86 6.34
N GLY A 32 13.01 22.16 7.06
CA GLY A 32 13.06 23.18 8.11
C GLY A 32 12.59 22.73 9.50
N TRP A 33 12.31 21.43 9.71
CA TRP A 33 11.97 20.90 11.03
C TRP A 33 13.21 20.61 11.88
N ASP A 34 13.41 21.39 12.95
CA ASP A 34 14.50 21.19 13.94
C ASP A 34 14.07 20.33 15.15
N GLY A 35 12.85 19.81 15.15
CA GLY A 35 12.29 19.01 16.25
C GLY A 35 12.68 17.53 16.21
N SER A 36 12.10 16.74 17.11
CA SER A 36 12.33 15.29 17.11
C SER A 36 11.85 14.65 15.82
N THR A 37 12.68 13.78 15.23
CA THR A 37 12.33 12.99 14.04
C THR A 37 11.85 11.57 14.35
N THR A 38 11.86 11.20 15.62
CA THR A 38 11.50 9.86 16.07
C THR A 38 10.12 9.90 16.69
N CYS A 39 9.20 9.06 16.23
CA CYS A 39 7.87 8.98 16.81
C CYS A 39 7.84 8.21 18.13
N ALA A 40 6.85 8.53 18.97
CA ALA A 40 6.54 7.76 20.17
C ALA A 40 6.27 6.29 19.80
N ALA A 41 6.65 5.37 20.69
CA ALA A 41 6.51 3.94 20.46
C ALA A 41 5.09 3.57 20.02
N GLY A 42 4.97 2.73 18.98
CA GLY A 42 3.68 2.36 18.38
C GLY A 42 3.18 3.33 17.29
N SER A 43 3.97 4.33 16.91
CA SER A 43 3.69 5.20 15.76
C SER A 43 4.91 5.36 14.85
N VAL A 44 4.67 5.62 13.57
CA VAL A 44 5.67 5.74 12.51
C VAL A 44 5.62 7.13 11.90
N CYS A 45 6.78 7.70 11.60
CA CYS A 45 6.86 9.02 10.97
C CYS A 45 6.53 8.91 9.47
N THR A 46 5.35 9.37 9.07
CA THR A 46 4.88 9.33 7.69
C THR A 46 4.95 10.72 7.08
N ALA A 47 5.69 10.88 5.99
CA ALA A 47 5.72 12.13 5.24
C ALA A 47 4.35 12.41 4.61
N LEU A 48 3.77 13.57 4.89
CA LEU A 48 2.53 14.03 4.25
C LEU A 48 2.83 15.02 3.12
N ASN A 49 3.90 15.79 3.25
CA ASN A 49 4.48 16.62 2.19
C ASN A 49 5.96 16.94 2.50
N GLU A 50 6.63 17.66 1.60
CA GLU A 50 8.05 18.03 1.72
C GLU A 50 8.38 18.77 3.03
N TYR A 51 7.45 19.59 3.55
CA TYR A 51 7.65 20.41 4.74
C TYR A 51 7.07 19.78 6.01
N TYR A 52 6.38 18.63 5.92
CA TYR A 52 5.64 18.08 7.05
C TYR A 52 5.50 16.55 7.00
N SER A 53 6.02 15.90 8.04
CA SER A 53 5.83 14.47 8.33
C SER A 53 5.16 14.29 9.68
N GLN A 54 4.21 13.36 9.80
CA GLN A 54 3.41 13.14 11.00
C GLN A 54 3.57 11.72 11.56
N CYS A 55 3.61 11.60 12.89
CA CYS A 55 3.58 10.30 13.56
C CYS A 55 2.19 9.66 13.48
N ILE A 56 2.02 8.60 12.71
CA ILE A 56 0.72 7.91 12.59
C ILE A 56 0.79 6.59 13.38
N PRO A 57 -0.22 6.24 14.21
CA PRO A 57 -0.23 4.99 14.95
C PRO A 57 -0.38 3.79 13.99
N GLY A 58 0.56 2.85 14.08
CA GLY A 58 0.68 1.66 13.23
C GLY A 58 1.88 0.83 13.72
N SER A 59 1.67 -0.46 13.96
CA SER A 59 2.54 -1.35 14.73
C SER A 59 4.01 -1.33 14.31
N GLY A 60 4.83 -0.61 15.07
CA GLY A 60 6.29 -0.62 14.92
C GLY A 60 6.87 -1.97 15.37
N VAL A 61 7.66 -2.60 14.50
CA VAL A 61 8.62 -3.62 14.93
C VAL A 61 9.95 -2.93 15.19
N THR A 62 10.40 -3.03 16.43
CA THR A 62 11.68 -2.56 16.94
C THR A 62 12.85 -3.36 16.36
N SER A 63 13.89 -2.68 15.84
CA SER A 63 15.25 -3.13 16.11
C SER A 63 16.28 -1.99 16.02
N PRO A 64 17.25 -1.95 16.95
CA PRO A 64 18.21 -0.87 17.09
C PRO A 64 19.43 -1.09 16.18
N VAL A 65 19.93 -0.02 15.57
CA VAL A 65 21.28 0.01 14.99
C VAL A 65 22.13 1.03 15.76
N PRO A 66 23.30 0.62 16.31
CA PRO A 66 24.15 1.51 17.08
C PRO A 66 24.90 2.49 16.17
N SER A 67 24.92 3.74 16.64
CA SER A 67 25.70 4.87 16.15
C SER A 67 27.20 4.63 16.28
N ASN A 68 27.97 5.01 15.26
CA ASN A 68 29.31 5.58 15.42
C ASN A 68 29.57 6.61 14.31
N SER A 69 29.59 7.88 14.71
CA SER A 69 30.20 9.05 14.06
C SER A 69 31.74 8.96 14.23
N PRO A 70 32.62 9.57 13.38
CA PRO A 70 32.64 11.02 13.14
C PRO A 70 32.91 11.50 11.70
N THR A 71 32.46 12.73 11.46
CA THR A 71 32.76 13.66 10.36
C THR A 71 34.27 13.82 10.09
N PRO A 72 34.66 14.02 8.82
CA PRO A 72 35.26 15.31 8.47
C PRO A 72 34.72 15.91 7.16
N THR A 73 34.63 17.24 7.16
CA THR A 73 34.30 18.11 6.03
C THR A 73 35.46 18.16 5.03
N THR A 74 35.22 17.83 3.76
CA THR A 74 35.94 18.41 2.61
C THR A 74 35.08 18.36 1.34
N THR A 75 35.21 19.44 0.58
CA THR A 75 34.50 19.88 -0.62
C THR A 75 34.85 19.08 -1.89
N VAL A 76 33.92 19.06 -2.86
CA VAL A 76 34.07 18.88 -4.33
C VAL A 76 33.71 17.50 -4.95
N THR A 77 32.76 17.61 -5.90
CA THR A 77 32.26 16.71 -6.97
C THR A 77 31.35 15.54 -6.62
N ASP A 78 30.07 15.74 -6.98
CA ASP A 78 29.03 14.72 -7.12
C ASP A 78 29.51 13.45 -7.86
N PRO A 79 29.36 12.26 -7.28
CA PRO A 79 29.01 11.06 -8.02
C PRO A 79 27.49 10.99 -8.07
N VAL A 80 26.94 11.24 -9.27
CA VAL A 80 25.57 10.94 -9.67
C VAL A 80 25.17 9.57 -9.09
N PRO A 81 24.10 9.46 -8.28
CA PRO A 81 23.60 8.16 -7.87
C PRO A 81 23.24 7.38 -9.14
N PRO A 82 23.44 6.06 -9.23
CA PRO A 82 22.91 5.28 -10.33
C PRO A 82 21.38 5.33 -10.22
N SER A 83 20.79 6.35 -10.83
CA SER A 83 19.44 6.32 -11.32
C SER A 83 19.42 5.20 -12.34
N THR A 84 18.95 4.01 -11.94
CA THR A 84 18.30 3.14 -12.91
C THR A 84 16.97 3.80 -13.26
N THR A 85 17.07 4.89 -14.01
CA THR A 85 16.00 5.39 -14.85
C THR A 85 15.78 4.28 -15.87
N SER A 86 14.82 3.39 -15.59
CA SER A 86 14.20 2.67 -16.70
C SER A 86 13.68 3.78 -17.60
N THR A 87 14.29 3.87 -18.78
CA THR A 87 13.84 4.77 -19.83
C THR A 87 12.61 4.09 -20.43
N GLY A 88 11.55 3.98 -19.63
CA GLY A 88 10.27 3.47 -20.06
C GLY A 88 9.53 4.60 -20.74
N ALA A 89 9.00 4.35 -21.93
CA ALA A 89 8.05 5.24 -22.56
C ALA A 89 6.96 5.66 -21.56
N THR A 90 6.45 6.89 -21.68
CA THR A 90 5.28 7.34 -20.92
C THR A 90 4.20 6.24 -20.99
N PRO A 91 3.76 5.70 -19.84
CA PRO A 91 2.79 4.62 -19.86
C PRO A 91 1.52 5.13 -20.53
N THR A 92 1.08 4.42 -21.58
CA THR A 92 -0.15 4.73 -22.30
C THR A 92 -1.30 4.06 -21.58
N GLY A 93 -2.33 4.82 -21.22
CA GLY A 93 -3.51 4.30 -20.52
C GLY A 93 -3.92 5.18 -19.35
N SER A 94 -4.94 4.72 -18.61
CA SER A 94 -5.43 5.34 -17.39
C SER A 94 -5.17 4.42 -16.21
N GLN A 95 -4.82 4.98 -15.06
CA GLN A 95 -4.86 4.23 -13.82
C GLN A 95 -6.32 3.88 -13.48
N ILE A 96 -6.51 2.87 -12.64
CA ILE A 96 -7.81 2.52 -12.07
C ILE A 96 -7.63 2.52 -10.55
N ARG A 97 -8.48 3.23 -9.81
CA ARG A 97 -8.33 3.41 -8.36
C ARG A 97 -9.66 3.38 -7.61
N ALA A 98 -9.60 3.01 -6.34
CA ALA A 98 -10.72 3.20 -5.44
C ALA A 98 -10.76 4.66 -4.90
N VAL A 99 -11.97 5.19 -4.77
CA VAL A 99 -12.22 6.60 -4.44
C VAL A 99 -12.91 6.83 -3.10
N GLU A 100 -13.07 5.76 -2.31
CA GLU A 100 -13.72 5.79 -1.01
C GLU A 100 -12.88 5.06 0.05
N ALA A 101 -12.97 5.51 1.30
CA ALA A 101 -12.34 4.82 2.43
C ALA A 101 -13.02 3.44 2.65
N PRO A 102 -12.27 2.41 3.13
CA PRO A 102 -10.88 2.45 3.59
C PRO A 102 -9.83 2.33 2.48
N VAL A 103 -10.24 2.14 1.22
CA VAL A 103 -9.35 1.86 0.07
C VAL A 103 -9.06 3.08 -0.80
N TYR A 104 -9.25 4.28 -0.25
CA TYR A 104 -9.06 5.55 -0.95
C TYR A 104 -7.61 5.68 -1.46
N HIS A 105 -7.43 5.98 -2.75
CA HIS A 105 -6.10 6.10 -3.40
C HIS A 105 -5.27 4.81 -3.41
N PHE A 106 -5.95 3.65 -3.41
CA PHE A 106 -5.33 2.41 -3.81
C PHE A 106 -5.64 2.12 -5.28
N TYR A 107 -4.60 1.77 -6.02
CA TYR A 107 -4.59 1.66 -7.47
C TYR A 107 -4.47 0.20 -7.89
N LEU A 108 -5.15 -0.19 -8.96
CA LEU A 108 -5.11 -1.54 -9.50
C LEU A 108 -3.73 -1.87 -10.07
N GLN A 109 -3.20 -3.03 -9.72
CA GLN A 109 -1.82 -3.42 -10.04
C GLN A 109 -1.73 -4.90 -10.40
N ASN A 110 -0.66 -5.22 -11.11
CA ASN A 110 -0.21 -6.59 -11.27
C ASN A 110 0.76 -6.93 -10.12
N ASN A 111 0.39 -7.87 -9.26
CA ASN A 111 1.23 -8.36 -8.17
C ASN A 111 2.30 -9.38 -8.64
N GLY A 112 2.32 -9.72 -9.93
CA GLY A 112 3.37 -10.56 -10.52
C GLY A 112 3.40 -12.00 -10.01
N ALA A 113 2.31 -12.48 -9.38
CA ALA A 113 2.15 -13.89 -9.10
C ALA A 113 2.07 -14.63 -10.45
N THR A 114 3.20 -15.20 -10.87
CA THR A 114 3.26 -15.91 -12.15
C THR A 114 2.35 -17.13 -12.10
N SER A 115 1.73 -17.44 -13.25
CA SER A 115 1.00 -18.68 -13.56
C SER A 115 1.68 -19.99 -13.11
N ALA A 116 2.99 -19.98 -12.81
CA ALA A 116 3.73 -21.13 -12.27
C ALA A 116 3.31 -21.55 -10.84
N LEU A 117 2.66 -20.69 -10.05
CA LEU A 117 2.05 -21.07 -8.77
C LEU A 117 0.66 -21.71 -8.94
N ARG A 118 0.03 -21.56 -10.10
CA ARG A 118 -1.32 -22.10 -10.38
C ARG A 118 -1.31 -23.58 -10.77
N ASP A 119 -0.22 -24.09 -11.36
CA ASP A 119 -0.15 -25.46 -11.92
C ASP A 119 0.41 -26.52 -10.93
N SER A 120 0.92 -26.12 -9.76
CA SER A 120 1.39 -27.05 -8.73
C SER A 120 0.67 -26.92 -7.37
N LEU A 121 -0.26 -25.97 -7.23
CA LEU A 121 -0.98 -25.74 -5.98
C LEU A 121 -2.31 -26.51 -5.91
N SER A 122 -2.21 -27.83 -5.97
CA SER A 122 -3.14 -28.72 -5.26
C SER A 122 -2.67 -28.86 -3.80
N LEU A 123 -2.47 -27.75 -3.08
CA LEU A 123 -2.19 -27.79 -1.65
C LEU A 123 -3.49 -27.69 -0.86
N VAL A 124 -3.95 -28.86 -0.43
CA VAL A 124 -4.72 -29.05 0.79
C VAL A 124 -3.99 -28.28 1.90
N GLY A 125 -4.45 -27.07 2.22
CA GLY A 125 -3.87 -26.23 3.27
C GLY A 125 -3.38 -24.83 2.88
N ALA A 126 -3.57 -24.36 1.65
CA ALA A 126 -3.56 -22.91 1.43
C ALA A 126 -4.81 -22.33 2.15
N GLY A 127 -4.61 -21.45 3.13
CA GLY A 127 -5.71 -20.67 3.69
C GLY A 127 -6.41 -19.85 2.59
N PRO A 128 -7.60 -19.29 2.86
CA PRO A 128 -8.47 -18.63 1.87
C PRO A 128 -7.90 -17.40 1.11
N TRP A 129 -6.60 -17.12 1.18
CA TRP A 129 -5.91 -15.98 0.60
C TRP A 129 -4.78 -16.43 -0.35
N ALA A 130 -5.06 -17.36 -1.26
CA ALA A 130 -4.15 -17.58 -2.39
C ALA A 130 -4.09 -16.28 -3.20
N ALA A 131 -2.96 -15.58 -3.11
CA ALA A 131 -2.69 -14.29 -3.73
C ALA A 131 -3.09 -14.33 -5.21
N TRP A 132 -4.08 -13.51 -5.56
CA TRP A 132 -4.49 -13.30 -6.95
C TRP A 132 -3.51 -12.33 -7.61
N ASP A 133 -3.33 -12.47 -8.92
CA ASP A 133 -2.37 -11.69 -9.71
C ASP A 133 -2.68 -10.19 -9.69
N THR A 134 -3.89 -9.80 -9.25
CA THR A 134 -4.38 -8.43 -9.24
C THR A 134 -4.68 -7.95 -7.82
N VAL A 135 -4.08 -6.83 -7.41
CA VAL A 135 -4.26 -6.20 -6.10
C VAL A 135 -4.55 -4.72 -6.25
N LEU A 136 -5.07 -4.10 -5.20
CA LEU A 136 -5.08 -2.64 -5.03
C LEU A 136 -3.92 -2.25 -4.11
N GLY A 137 -3.10 -1.29 -4.52
CA GLY A 137 -1.87 -0.90 -3.82
C GLY A 137 -1.48 0.56 -4.00
N PRO A 138 -0.26 0.96 -3.61
CA PRO A 138 0.23 2.33 -3.72
C PRO A 138 0.35 2.82 -5.17
N GLU A 139 0.13 4.11 -5.41
CA GLU A 139 0.20 4.70 -6.77
C GLU A 139 1.51 4.41 -7.52
N ALA A 140 2.63 4.38 -6.80
CA ALA A 140 3.96 4.17 -7.39
C ALA A 140 4.09 2.82 -8.12
N SER A 141 3.26 1.83 -7.79
CA SER A 141 3.22 0.51 -8.42
C SER A 141 1.94 0.28 -9.23
N SER A 142 1.15 1.32 -9.50
CA SER A 142 -0.09 1.23 -10.27
C SER A 142 0.14 0.70 -11.68
N GLY A 143 -0.81 -0.09 -12.18
CA GLY A 143 -0.93 -0.37 -13.61
C GLY A 143 -1.54 0.81 -14.38
N TYR A 144 -1.17 0.92 -15.65
CA TYR A 144 -1.80 1.83 -16.61
C TYR A 144 -2.55 1.01 -17.65
N PHE A 145 -3.86 1.21 -17.71
CA PHE A 145 -4.79 0.35 -18.43
C PHE A 145 -5.40 1.08 -19.62
N ALA A 146 -5.44 0.42 -20.77
CA ALA A 146 -6.32 0.81 -21.87
C ALA A 146 -7.72 0.28 -21.59
N ILE A 147 -8.72 1.16 -21.66
CA ILE A 147 -10.10 0.83 -21.32
C ILE A 147 -10.92 0.67 -22.61
N GLY A 148 -11.56 -0.48 -22.75
CA GLY A 148 -12.46 -0.82 -23.84
C GLY A 148 -13.34 -1.99 -23.43
N SER A 149 -13.84 -2.75 -24.41
CA SER A 149 -14.58 -3.99 -24.14
C SER A 149 -13.72 -5.03 -23.41
N ALA A 150 -12.39 -4.99 -23.62
CA ALA A 150 -11.40 -5.62 -22.76
C ALA A 150 -10.53 -4.52 -22.12
N ILE A 151 -10.24 -4.65 -20.82
CA ILE A 151 -9.29 -3.79 -20.13
C ILE A 151 -7.90 -4.42 -20.22
N SER A 152 -6.92 -3.71 -20.77
CA SER A 152 -5.58 -4.25 -20.99
C SER A 152 -4.49 -3.44 -20.29
N LEU A 153 -3.52 -4.14 -19.71
CA LEU A 153 -2.31 -3.61 -19.11
C LEU A 153 -1.15 -3.80 -20.08
N SER A 154 -0.47 -2.71 -20.42
CA SER A 154 0.79 -2.78 -21.17
C SER A 154 1.91 -3.21 -20.23
N GLY A 155 2.52 -4.36 -20.49
CA GLY A 155 3.64 -4.92 -19.74
C GLY A 155 5.00 -4.61 -20.37
N ALA A 156 6.06 -5.13 -19.75
CA ALA A 156 7.41 -5.05 -20.29
C ALA A 156 7.52 -5.74 -21.66
N GLU A 157 8.45 -5.27 -22.49
CA GLU A 157 8.77 -5.87 -23.80
C GLU A 157 7.60 -5.91 -24.81
N GLY A 158 6.58 -5.06 -24.63
CA GLY A 158 5.40 -5.02 -25.50
C GLY A 158 4.37 -6.13 -25.22
N SER A 159 4.54 -6.87 -24.13
CA SER A 159 3.54 -7.84 -23.67
C SER A 159 2.26 -7.13 -23.25
N THR A 160 1.09 -7.71 -23.51
CA THR A 160 -0.21 -7.18 -23.06
C THR A 160 -0.88 -8.22 -22.17
N LEU A 161 -1.32 -7.79 -20.99
CA LEU A 161 -2.18 -8.58 -20.11
C LEU A 161 -3.59 -8.00 -20.12
N TYR A 162 -4.59 -8.83 -19.85
CA TYR A 162 -5.99 -8.45 -19.85
C TYR A 162 -6.60 -8.75 -18.49
N LEU A 163 -7.33 -7.77 -17.96
CA LEU A 163 -8.07 -7.92 -16.72
C LEU A 163 -9.27 -8.84 -16.97
N ASN A 164 -9.28 -9.98 -16.30
CA ASN A 164 -10.29 -11.00 -16.46
C ASN A 164 -10.95 -11.35 -15.14
N LEU A 165 -12.20 -11.80 -15.22
CA LEU A 165 -12.93 -12.40 -14.13
C LEU A 165 -12.74 -13.91 -14.15
N ASN A 166 -12.41 -14.48 -13.00
CA ASN A 166 -12.55 -15.92 -12.79
C ASN A 166 -14.03 -16.27 -12.54
N SER A 167 -14.80 -16.35 -13.62
CA SER A 167 -16.24 -16.67 -13.58
C SER A 167 -16.55 -18.06 -13.04
N SER A 168 -15.57 -18.97 -13.05
CA SER A 168 -15.67 -20.33 -12.51
C SER A 168 -15.69 -20.40 -10.98
N ALA A 169 -15.38 -19.30 -10.28
CA ALA A 169 -15.51 -19.25 -8.83
C ALA A 169 -16.98 -19.50 -8.41
N ALA A 170 -17.21 -20.38 -7.43
CA ALA A 170 -18.56 -20.71 -6.96
C ALA A 170 -19.22 -19.58 -6.15
N THR A 171 -18.42 -18.68 -5.59
CA THR A 171 -18.85 -17.52 -4.80
C THR A 171 -19.33 -16.39 -5.69
N SER A 172 -20.18 -15.53 -5.16
CA SER A 172 -20.63 -14.31 -5.85
C SER A 172 -19.67 -13.11 -5.73
N TYR A 173 -18.47 -13.33 -5.19
CA TYR A 173 -17.31 -12.49 -5.41
C TYR A 173 -16.36 -13.20 -6.38
N LYS A 174 -16.03 -12.56 -7.51
CA LYS A 174 -15.22 -13.12 -8.58
C LYS A 174 -13.79 -12.58 -8.51
N PRO A 175 -12.79 -13.45 -8.36
CA PRO A 175 -11.39 -13.04 -8.43
C PRO A 175 -11.04 -12.41 -9.77
N LEU A 176 -10.13 -11.43 -9.73
CA LEU A 176 -9.59 -10.75 -10.90
C LEU A 176 -8.20 -11.28 -11.21
N THR A 177 -7.93 -11.53 -12.49
CA THR A 177 -6.63 -11.98 -13.00
C THR A 177 -6.13 -11.07 -14.12
N LEU A 178 -4.82 -11.08 -14.36
CA LEU A 178 -4.19 -10.42 -15.48
C LEU A 178 -3.50 -11.47 -16.37
N ASP A 179 -4.22 -11.94 -17.39
CA ASP A 179 -3.74 -13.01 -18.27
C ASP A 179 -3.41 -12.50 -19.67
N ALA A 180 -2.62 -13.24 -20.46
CA ALA A 180 -2.27 -12.86 -21.83
C ALA A 180 -3.46 -12.87 -22.82
N VAL A 181 -4.62 -13.42 -22.43
CA VAL A 181 -5.82 -13.55 -23.26
C VAL A 181 -6.99 -12.88 -22.56
N ALA A 182 -7.73 -12.03 -23.28
CA ALA A 182 -8.98 -11.47 -22.79
C ALA A 182 -10.10 -12.52 -22.79
N THR A 183 -10.51 -12.96 -21.61
CA THR A 183 -11.68 -13.83 -21.42
C THR A 183 -12.91 -13.06 -20.94
N THR A 184 -12.71 -11.91 -20.28
CA THR A 184 -13.76 -10.93 -20.00
C THR A 184 -13.70 -9.83 -21.05
N THR A 185 -14.76 -9.74 -21.84
CA THR A 185 -14.84 -8.88 -23.04
C THR A 185 -16.05 -7.94 -23.03
N ASP A 186 -16.73 -7.87 -21.90
CA ASP A 186 -17.88 -7.02 -21.65
C ASP A 186 -17.57 -5.91 -20.63
N TRP A 187 -16.29 -5.54 -20.47
CA TRP A 187 -15.92 -4.36 -19.68
C TRP A 187 -16.45 -3.09 -20.33
N GLY A 188 -16.70 -2.07 -19.51
CA GLY A 188 -17.17 -0.77 -19.95
C GLY A 188 -16.95 0.30 -18.88
N LEU A 189 -17.43 1.50 -19.21
CA LEU A 189 -17.42 2.65 -18.30
C LEU A 189 -18.86 3.16 -18.10
N GLU A 190 -19.19 3.47 -16.86
CA GLU A 190 -20.33 4.31 -16.50
C GLU A 190 -19.79 5.58 -15.84
N GLY A 191 -19.74 6.67 -16.61
CA GLY A 191 -18.97 7.85 -16.22
C GLY A 191 -17.47 7.53 -16.21
N ASP A 192 -16.84 7.64 -15.04
CA ASP A 192 -15.44 7.27 -14.80
C ASP A 192 -15.30 5.90 -14.12
N THR A 193 -16.42 5.24 -13.77
CA THR A 193 -16.43 3.96 -13.05
C THR A 193 -16.28 2.80 -14.01
N ILE A 194 -15.36 1.87 -13.73
CA ILE A 194 -15.26 0.62 -14.50
C ILE A 194 -16.37 -0.35 -14.11
N ILE A 195 -16.99 -0.97 -15.11
CA ILE A 195 -18.10 -1.91 -14.93
C ILE A 195 -17.96 -3.12 -15.86
N THR A 196 -18.57 -4.24 -15.52
CA THR A 196 -19.02 -5.20 -16.54
C THR A 196 -20.35 -4.71 -17.10
N THR A 197 -20.68 -5.08 -18.33
CA THR A 197 -21.91 -4.63 -19.01
C THR A 197 -22.92 -5.77 -19.15
N ASP A 198 -22.50 -7.04 -19.12
CA ASP A 198 -23.41 -8.19 -19.22
C ASP A 198 -22.98 -9.39 -18.34
N PRO A 199 -23.56 -9.54 -17.13
CA PRO A 199 -24.50 -8.62 -16.50
C PRO A 199 -23.79 -7.34 -16.03
N ARG A 200 -24.53 -6.24 -15.94
CA ARG A 200 -24.00 -4.98 -15.42
C ARG A 200 -23.60 -5.09 -13.94
N GLN A 201 -22.32 -4.99 -13.63
CA GLN A 201 -21.78 -4.96 -12.26
C GLN A 201 -20.77 -3.84 -12.11
N LEU A 202 -20.83 -3.12 -10.99
CA LEU A 202 -19.95 -1.98 -10.66
C LEU A 202 -19.35 -2.07 -9.26
N ASN A 203 -19.84 -3.01 -8.45
CA ASN A 203 -19.43 -3.17 -7.07
C ASN A 203 -18.25 -4.13 -7.01
N PHE A 204 -17.20 -3.71 -6.31
CA PHE A 204 -16.05 -4.52 -5.99
C PHE A 204 -16.01 -4.74 -4.48
N LEU A 205 -15.44 -5.87 -4.07
CA LEU A 205 -15.00 -6.09 -2.70
C LEU A 205 -13.51 -5.87 -2.66
N ALA A 206 -13.07 -4.98 -1.77
CA ALA A 206 -11.67 -4.79 -1.46
C ALA A 206 -11.41 -5.28 -0.03
N CYS A 207 -10.56 -6.30 0.10
CA CYS A 207 -10.34 -7.04 1.32
C CYS A 207 -8.94 -6.77 1.85
N ALA A 208 -8.85 -6.35 3.11
CA ALA A 208 -7.58 -6.05 3.74
C ALA A 208 -6.70 -7.30 3.75
N THR A 209 -5.44 -7.15 3.33
CA THR A 209 -4.45 -8.22 3.44
C THR A 209 -3.68 -8.09 4.76
N SER A 210 -2.73 -9.01 5.00
CA SER A 210 -1.78 -8.85 6.11
C SER A 210 -0.86 -7.64 5.94
N ASP A 211 -0.71 -7.13 4.72
CA ASP A 211 -0.03 -5.86 4.43
C ASP A 211 -1.07 -4.75 4.23
N ALA A 212 -1.08 -3.76 5.11
CA ALA A 212 -2.01 -2.63 5.03
C ALA A 212 -1.82 -1.76 3.76
N SER A 213 -0.72 -1.97 3.04
CA SER A 213 -0.43 -1.32 1.77
C SER A 213 -1.14 -1.99 0.59
N PHE A 214 -1.80 -3.13 0.80
CA PHE A 214 -2.46 -3.88 -0.25
C PHE A 214 -3.83 -4.42 0.17
N PHE A 215 -4.73 -4.41 -0.80
CA PHE A 215 -6.03 -5.06 -0.71
C PHE A 215 -6.17 -6.08 -1.83
N ASP A 216 -6.70 -7.26 -1.50
CA ASP A 216 -7.23 -8.16 -2.51
C ASP A 216 -8.52 -7.54 -3.07
N VAL A 217 -8.75 -7.72 -4.38
CA VAL A 217 -9.90 -7.12 -5.05
C VAL A 217 -10.67 -8.14 -5.86
N TYR A 218 -12.00 -8.07 -5.74
CA TYR A 218 -12.94 -9.00 -6.37
C TYR A 218 -14.10 -8.22 -6.97
N LEU A 219 -14.64 -8.65 -8.11
CA LEU A 219 -15.91 -8.12 -8.60
C LEU A 219 -17.08 -8.81 -7.89
N GLN A 220 -18.01 -8.03 -7.35
CA GLN A 220 -19.18 -8.58 -6.68
C GLN A 220 -20.34 -8.74 -7.67
N THR A 221 -20.81 -9.98 -7.83
CA THR A 221 -21.95 -10.36 -8.67
C THR A 221 -23.18 -10.78 -7.85
N GLY A 222 -23.10 -10.67 -6.52
CA GLY A 222 -24.13 -11.08 -5.55
C GLY A 222 -23.81 -10.55 -4.15
N ASN A 223 -23.97 -11.38 -3.12
CA ASN A 223 -23.92 -10.94 -1.71
C ASN A 223 -22.94 -11.75 -0.84
N ASP A 224 -22.23 -12.72 -1.41
CA ASP A 224 -21.20 -13.44 -0.67
C ASP A 224 -20.05 -12.50 -0.36
N THR A 225 -19.55 -12.55 0.86
CA THR A 225 -18.35 -11.86 1.29
C THR A 225 -17.47 -12.83 2.07
N LEU A 226 -16.18 -12.54 2.19
CA LEU A 226 -15.32 -13.27 3.12
C LEU A 226 -15.87 -13.11 4.56
N SER A 227 -15.92 -14.21 5.30
CA SER A 227 -16.61 -14.31 6.60
C SER A 227 -15.86 -13.65 7.76
N ASP A 228 -14.65 -13.13 7.51
CA ASP A 228 -13.77 -12.49 8.48
C ASP A 228 -14.04 -10.98 8.63
N GLY A 229 -14.91 -10.39 7.80
CA GLY A 229 -15.26 -8.97 7.85
C GLY A 229 -14.13 -8.03 7.41
N SER A 230 -13.11 -8.55 6.73
CA SER A 230 -11.95 -7.78 6.25
C SER A 230 -12.23 -6.98 4.97
N CYS A 231 -13.40 -7.18 4.36
CA CYS A 231 -13.76 -6.60 3.08
C CYS A 231 -14.69 -5.39 3.21
N SER A 232 -14.44 -4.39 2.39
CA SER A 232 -15.32 -3.25 2.18
C SER A 232 -15.79 -3.22 0.72
N LEU A 233 -17.03 -2.79 0.50
CA LEU A 233 -17.49 -2.47 -0.84
C LEU A 233 -16.74 -1.25 -1.37
N ALA A 234 -16.40 -1.30 -2.65
CA ALA A 234 -15.73 -0.22 -3.35
C ALA A 234 -16.24 -0.14 -4.79
N THR A 235 -16.13 1.05 -5.37
CA THR A 235 -16.19 1.26 -6.82
C THR A 235 -14.81 1.65 -7.30
N LEU A 236 -14.49 1.26 -8.53
CA LEU A 236 -13.19 1.53 -9.14
C LEU A 236 -13.35 2.53 -10.28
N HIS A 237 -12.54 3.58 -10.25
CA HIS A 237 -12.68 4.73 -11.12
C HIS A 237 -11.37 5.04 -11.85
N LEU A 238 -11.49 5.64 -13.03
CA LEU A 238 -10.38 6.32 -13.67
C LEU A 238 -10.02 7.60 -12.88
N PRO A 239 -8.75 8.03 -12.84
CA PRO A 239 -8.41 9.35 -12.37
C PRO A 239 -9.14 10.39 -13.20
N CYS A 240 -9.73 11.39 -12.54
CA CYS A 240 -10.36 12.50 -13.24
C CYS A 240 -9.32 13.14 -14.17
N LEU A 241 -9.65 13.29 -15.46
CA LEU A 241 -8.85 14.08 -16.39
C LEU A 241 -8.95 15.54 -15.96
N CYS A 242 -7.98 15.99 -15.16
CA CYS A 242 -7.82 17.40 -14.77
C CYS A 242 -7.41 18.27 -15.97
#